data_AF-A0A453RME6-F1
#
_entry.id   AF-A0A453RME6-F1
#
_cell.length_a   1.000
_cell.length_b   1.000
_cell.length_c   1.000
_cell.angle_alpha   90.00
_cell.angle_beta   90.00
_cell.angle_gamma   90.00
#
_symmetry.space_group_name_H-M   'P 1'
#
loop_
_entity.id
_entity.type
_entity.pdbx_description
1 polymer ?
#
loop_
_entity_poly.entity_id
_entity_poly.type
_entity_poly.pdbx_seq_one_letter_code
_entity_poly.pdbx_strand_id
1 'polypeptide(L)'
;MTAVAPKVEKEEEQVVNPWEVSAGKGGIGYDKLVDQFGCQRLDAATIDRVARLTGRPPHRFLRRGLFFAHRDFNEILDLYEKGEKFYLYTGRGPSSESLHLGHLVPFMFTK
;
A
#
# COMPACT_ATOMS: atom_id res chain seq x y z
N MET A 1 5.09 52.74 -4.62
CA MET A 1 4.30 51.53 -4.28
C MET A 1 4.83 50.37 -5.10
N THR A 2 5.80 49.64 -4.56
CA THR A 2 6.36 48.46 -5.20
C THR A 2 5.50 47.25 -4.84
N ALA A 3 4.80 46.70 -5.83
CA ALA A 3 4.05 45.46 -5.67
C ALA A 3 5.04 44.30 -5.43
N VAL A 4 4.95 43.68 -4.25
CA VAL A 4 5.67 42.45 -3.94
C VAL A 4 4.96 41.33 -4.69
N ALA A 5 5.63 40.71 -5.66
CA ALA A 5 5.12 39.53 -6.35
C ALA A 5 4.85 38.40 -5.33
N PRO A 6 3.77 37.63 -5.46
CA PRO A 6 3.48 36.54 -4.54
C PRO A 6 4.60 35.50 -4.65
N LYS A 7 5.23 35.22 -3.51
CA LYS A 7 6.23 34.18 -3.38
C LYS A 7 5.50 32.84 -3.54
N VAL A 8 5.64 32.19 -4.69
CA VAL A 8 5.16 30.82 -4.88
C VAL A 8 6.00 29.94 -3.97
N GLU A 9 5.46 29.55 -2.82
CA GLU A 9 6.07 28.55 -1.96
C GLU A 9 6.13 27.25 -2.77
N LYS A 10 7.34 26.72 -3.02
CA LYS A 10 7.49 25.36 -3.52
C LYS A 10 6.87 24.43 -2.48
N GLU A 11 5.77 23.80 -2.84
CA GLU A 11 5.23 22.71 -2.05
C GLU A 11 6.28 21.59 -2.01
N GLU A 12 6.66 21.16 -0.80
CA GLU A 12 7.55 20.01 -0.64
C GLU A 12 6.83 18.77 -1.19
N GLU A 13 7.39 18.20 -2.25
CA GLU A 13 6.87 17.00 -2.90
C GLU A 13 7.21 15.77 -2.05
N GLN A 14 6.27 14.82 -1.92
CA GLN A 14 6.51 13.61 -1.12
C GLN A 14 7.59 12.73 -1.77
N VAL A 15 8.46 12.12 -0.97
CA VAL A 15 9.43 11.13 -1.41
C VAL A 15 9.08 9.78 -0.82
N VAL A 16 8.93 8.76 -1.67
CA VAL A 16 8.71 7.39 -1.24
C VAL A 16 9.60 6.47 -2.07
N ASN A 17 10.61 5.88 -1.43
CA ASN A 17 11.51 4.90 -2.03
C ASN A 17 11.94 3.86 -0.96
N PRO A 18 12.70 2.82 -1.31
CA PRO A 18 13.07 1.76 -0.36
C PRO A 18 13.92 2.18 0.85
N TRP A 19 14.48 3.39 0.84
CA TRP A 19 15.39 3.91 1.88
C TRP A 19 14.82 5.12 2.62
N GLU A 20 13.98 5.90 1.96
CA GLU A 20 13.46 7.17 2.46
C GLU A 20 11.96 7.30 2.22
N VAL A 21 11.27 7.76 3.26
CA VAL A 21 9.87 8.19 3.20
C VAL A 21 9.77 9.58 3.83
N SER A 22 9.41 10.58 3.03
CA SER A 22 9.14 11.94 3.49
C SER A 22 7.79 12.41 2.96
N ALA A 23 6.98 12.96 3.86
CA ALA A 23 5.67 13.49 3.51
C ALA A 23 5.79 14.91 2.97
N GLY A 24 4.94 15.25 2.01
CA GLY A 24 4.73 16.65 1.63
C GLY A 24 3.85 17.38 2.65
N LYS A 25 3.47 18.63 2.33
CA LYS A 25 2.48 19.37 3.12
C LYS A 25 1.15 18.59 3.18
N GLY A 26 0.81 18.05 4.35
CA GLY A 26 -0.46 17.32 4.59
C GLY A 26 -0.34 15.79 4.71
N GLY A 27 0.87 15.22 4.74
CA GLY A 27 1.09 13.78 4.90
C GLY A 27 1.37 13.06 3.58
N ILE A 28 1.33 11.73 3.61
CA ILE A 28 1.54 10.89 2.42
C ILE A 28 0.23 10.84 1.62
N GLY A 29 0.29 11.30 0.37
CA GLY A 29 -0.81 11.21 -0.58
C GLY A 29 -0.84 9.83 -1.22
N TYR A 30 -1.50 8.86 -0.59
CA TYR A 30 -1.55 7.47 -1.06
C TYR A 30 -2.17 7.29 -2.44
N ASP A 31 -3.19 8.08 -2.80
CA ASP A 31 -3.80 8.02 -4.14
C ASP A 31 -2.79 8.44 -5.22
N LYS A 32 -2.00 9.49 -4.95
CA LYS A 32 -0.89 9.89 -5.84
C LYS A 32 0.15 8.77 -6.01
N LEU A 33 0.42 7.99 -4.95
CA LEU A 33 1.35 6.86 -5.03
C LEU A 33 0.82 5.71 -5.90
N VAL A 34 -0.51 5.49 -5.89
CA VAL A 34 -1.14 4.49 -6.77
C VAL A 34 -0.85 4.84 -8.23
N ASP A 35 -1.09 6.10 -8.60
CA ASP A 35 -0.87 6.60 -9.96
C ASP A 35 0.62 6.62 -10.33
N GLN A 36 1.46 7.19 -9.46
CA GLN A 36 2.90 7.34 -9.68
C GLN A 36 3.60 6.00 -9.90
N PHE A 37 3.23 4.98 -9.12
CA PHE A 37 3.80 3.65 -9.29
C PHE A 37 3.05 2.83 -10.36
N GLY A 38 1.86 3.24 -10.82
CA GLY A 38 1.06 2.45 -11.77
C GLY A 38 0.49 1.18 -11.13
N CYS A 39 0.10 1.29 -9.86
CA CYS A 39 -0.63 0.24 -9.16
C CYS A 39 -2.15 0.39 -9.42
N GLN A 40 -2.91 -0.64 -9.05
CA GLN A 40 -4.36 -0.57 -9.00
C GLN A 40 -4.81 -0.36 -7.56
N ARG A 41 -5.90 0.39 -7.37
CA ARG A 41 -6.50 0.58 -6.04
C ARG A 41 -7.15 -0.73 -5.59
N LEU A 42 -6.94 -1.09 -4.34
CA LEU A 42 -7.66 -2.19 -3.70
C LEU A 42 -9.05 -1.66 -3.28
N ASP A 43 -10.05 -1.93 -4.10
CA ASP A 43 -11.40 -1.41 -3.93
C ASP A 43 -12.31 -2.37 -3.13
N ALA A 44 -13.54 -1.92 -2.84
CA ALA A 44 -14.51 -2.72 -2.10
C ALA A 44 -14.88 -4.03 -2.83
N ALA A 45 -14.96 -4.01 -4.16
CA ALA A 45 -15.33 -5.17 -4.95
C ALA A 45 -14.26 -6.27 -4.87
N THR A 46 -12.97 -5.90 -4.92
CA THR A 46 -11.86 -6.82 -4.70
C THR A 46 -11.88 -7.38 -3.28
N ILE A 47 -12.13 -6.55 -2.26
CA ILE A 47 -12.21 -7.00 -0.85
C ILE A 47 -13.37 -8.00 -0.66
N ASP A 48 -14.53 -7.71 -1.22
CA ASP A 48 -15.71 -8.60 -1.15
C ASP A 48 -15.44 -9.92 -1.89
N ARG A 49 -14.72 -9.87 -3.02
CA ARG A 49 -14.28 -11.07 -3.73
C ARG A 49 -13.35 -11.93 -2.87
N VAL A 50 -12.41 -11.33 -2.13
CA VAL A 50 -11.58 -12.07 -1.15
C VAL A 50 -12.45 -12.75 -0.10
N ALA A 51 -13.45 -12.05 0.45
CA ALA A 51 -14.36 -12.61 1.45
C ALA A 51 -15.10 -13.84 0.92
N ARG A 52 -15.65 -13.72 -0.29
CA ARG A 52 -16.42 -14.76 -0.96
C ARG A 52 -15.56 -15.99 -1.26
N LEU A 53 -14.39 -15.80 -1.87
CA LEU A 53 -13.52 -16.90 -2.27
C LEU A 53 -12.96 -17.65 -1.05
N THR A 54 -12.56 -16.93 -0.01
CA THR A 54 -11.94 -17.55 1.18
C THR A 54 -12.95 -18.06 2.21
N GLY A 55 -14.22 -17.65 2.11
CA GLY A 55 -15.26 -17.93 3.11
C GLY A 55 -14.95 -17.32 4.48
N ARG A 56 -14.09 -16.29 4.53
CA ARG A 56 -13.61 -15.65 5.77
C ARG A 56 -13.87 -14.15 5.74
N PRO A 57 -14.07 -13.51 6.90
CA PRO A 57 -14.16 -12.06 6.95
C PRO A 57 -12.83 -11.44 6.47
N PRO A 58 -12.85 -10.40 5.60
CA PRO A 58 -11.63 -9.76 5.13
C PRO A 58 -10.76 -9.28 6.29
N HIS A 59 -9.44 -9.43 6.17
CA HIS A 59 -8.53 -8.98 7.23
C HIS A 59 -8.76 -7.49 7.56
N ARG A 60 -8.60 -7.10 8.83
CA ARG A 60 -8.84 -5.72 9.29
C ARG A 60 -8.01 -4.68 8.52
N PHE A 61 -6.85 -5.07 7.98
CA PHE A 61 -6.00 -4.18 7.19
C PHE A 61 -6.55 -3.89 5.80
N LEU A 62 -7.31 -4.81 5.20
CA LEU A 62 -8.06 -4.56 3.97
C LEU A 62 -9.23 -3.62 4.26
N ARG A 63 -10.03 -3.93 5.28
CA ARG A 63 -11.23 -3.14 5.65
C ARG A 63 -10.92 -1.69 6.05
N ARG A 64 -9.72 -1.42 6.56
CA ARG A 64 -9.27 -0.09 7.00
C ARG A 64 -8.37 0.61 5.97
N GLY A 65 -8.15 0.02 4.80
CA GLY A 65 -7.29 0.60 3.76
C GLY A 65 -5.81 0.72 4.15
N LEU A 66 -5.31 -0.13 5.05
CA LEU A 66 -3.87 -0.20 5.35
C LEU A 66 -3.09 -0.83 4.20
N PHE A 67 -3.64 -1.89 3.60
CA PHE A 67 -3.25 -2.37 2.28
C PHE A 67 -4.22 -1.77 1.28
N PHE A 68 -3.77 -0.80 0.49
CA PHE A 68 -4.63 0.06 -0.31
C PHE A 68 -4.43 -0.09 -1.82
N ALA A 69 -3.39 -0.80 -2.25
CA ALA A 69 -3.05 -0.96 -3.65
C ALA A 69 -2.50 -2.35 -3.93
N HIS A 70 -2.60 -2.79 -5.19
CA HIS A 70 -2.09 -4.06 -5.66
C HIS A 70 -1.63 -3.99 -7.12
N ARG A 71 -0.96 -5.05 -7.58
CA ARG A 71 -0.77 -5.40 -8.99
C ARG A 71 -1.15 -6.85 -9.17
N ASP A 72 -1.90 -7.14 -10.23
CA ASP A 72 -2.27 -8.50 -10.65
C ASP A 72 -2.96 -9.37 -9.59
N PHE A 73 -3.49 -8.76 -8.53
CA PHE A 73 -4.16 -9.49 -7.46
C PHE A 73 -5.43 -10.20 -7.96
N ASN A 74 -6.11 -9.64 -8.96
CA ASN A 74 -7.22 -10.31 -9.63
C ASN A 74 -6.79 -11.65 -10.26
N GLU A 75 -5.58 -11.73 -10.82
CA GLU A 75 -5.05 -12.97 -11.40
C GLU A 75 -4.80 -14.02 -10.29
N ILE A 76 -4.29 -13.61 -9.13
CA ILE A 76 -4.15 -14.49 -7.97
C ILE A 76 -5.52 -15.01 -7.49
N LEU A 77 -6.53 -14.15 -7.47
CA LEU A 77 -7.90 -14.55 -7.12
C LEU A 77 -8.48 -15.52 -8.16
N ASP A 78 -8.19 -15.34 -9.44
CA ASP A 78 -8.59 -16.27 -10.51
C ASP A 78 -7.91 -17.63 -10.35
N LEU A 79 -6.60 -17.66 -10.04
CA LEU A 79 -5.86 -18.90 -9.76
C LEU A 79 -6.46 -19.63 -8.55
N TYR A 80 -6.74 -18.88 -7.48
CA TYR A 80 -7.37 -19.44 -6.28
C TYR A 80 -8.75 -20.05 -6.58
N GLU A 81 -9.58 -19.34 -7.35
CA GLU A 81 -10.91 -19.79 -7.76
C GLU A 81 -10.88 -21.05 -8.64
N LYS A 82 -9.84 -21.20 -9.47
CA LYS A 82 -9.59 -22.40 -10.29
C LYS A 82 -8.97 -23.57 -9.52
N GLY A 83 -8.57 -23.37 -8.26
CA GLY A 83 -7.84 -24.36 -7.47
C GLY A 83 -6.37 -24.53 -7.90
N GLU A 84 -5.82 -23.55 -8.61
CA GLU A 84 -4.41 -23.52 -9.00
C GLU A 84 -3.52 -23.08 -7.82
N LYS A 85 -2.27 -23.52 -7.84
CA LYS A 85 -1.33 -23.26 -6.76
C LYS A 85 -0.57 -21.96 -6.99
N PHE A 86 -0.42 -21.19 -5.92
CA PHE A 86 0.52 -20.06 -5.82
C PHE A 86 1.18 -20.10 -4.44
N TYR A 87 2.18 -19.25 -4.23
CA TYR A 87 2.88 -19.13 -2.95
C TYR A 87 2.93 -17.68 -2.51
N LEU A 88 3.07 -17.47 -1.20
CA LEU A 88 3.29 -16.16 -0.60
C LEU A 88 4.79 -15.94 -0.42
N TYR A 89 5.25 -14.73 -0.74
CA TYR A 89 6.63 -14.32 -0.55
C TYR A 89 6.68 -12.92 0.04
N THR A 90 7.40 -12.78 1.14
CA THR A 90 7.72 -11.50 1.79
C THR A 90 9.12 -11.59 2.37
N GLY A 91 9.75 -10.46 2.66
CA GLY A 91 11.14 -10.42 3.08
C GLY A 91 11.44 -9.27 4.03
N ARG A 92 12.65 -9.31 4.60
CA ARG A 92 13.18 -8.26 5.48
C ARG A 92 14.68 -8.16 5.26
N GLY A 93 15.17 -6.96 4.95
CA GLY A 93 16.60 -6.67 5.05
C GLY A 93 17.04 -6.68 6.53
N PRO A 94 17.99 -7.51 6.96
CA PRO A 94 18.43 -7.50 8.36
C PRO A 94 19.07 -6.15 8.72
N SER A 95 18.60 -5.51 9.81
CA SER A 95 19.22 -4.31 10.39
C SER A 95 19.68 -4.60 11.83
N SER A 96 20.71 -3.89 12.30
CA SER A 96 21.54 -4.29 13.43
C SER A 96 20.91 -4.17 14.83
N GLU A 97 19.86 -3.37 15.07
CA GLU A 97 19.56 -2.96 16.45
C GLU A 97 18.18 -3.28 17.02
N SER A 98 17.13 -3.57 16.23
CA SER A 98 15.86 -4.18 16.70
C SER A 98 14.75 -4.08 15.64
N LEU A 99 13.70 -4.90 15.81
CA LEU A 99 12.43 -4.72 15.10
C LEU A 99 11.51 -3.80 15.90
N HIS A 100 11.00 -2.73 15.27
CA HIS A 100 9.86 -1.95 15.78
C HIS A 100 8.50 -2.49 15.29
N LEU A 101 7.40 -2.04 15.92
CA LEU A 101 6.02 -2.46 15.61
C LEU A 101 5.64 -2.32 14.14
N GLY A 102 6.16 -1.30 13.44
CA GLY A 102 5.94 -1.13 12.00
C GLY A 102 6.33 -2.35 11.15
N HIS A 103 7.35 -3.11 11.56
CA HIS A 103 7.75 -4.34 10.85
C HIS A 103 6.67 -5.43 10.92
N LEU A 104 5.80 -5.41 11.94
CA LEU A 104 4.78 -6.44 12.10
C LEU A 104 3.67 -6.36 11.05
N VAL A 105 3.43 -5.19 10.44
CA VAL A 105 2.32 -4.99 9.49
C VAL A 105 2.36 -5.98 8.31
N PRO A 106 3.47 -6.09 7.53
CA PRO A 106 3.55 -7.07 6.44
C PRO A 106 3.52 -8.53 6.94
N PHE A 107 4.18 -8.84 8.06
CA PHE A 107 4.21 -10.21 8.58
C PHE A 107 2.86 -10.69 9.14
N MET A 108 2.13 -9.81 9.83
CA MET A 108 0.78 -10.10 10.32
C MET A 108 -0.22 -10.30 9.18
N PHE A 109 -0.02 -9.62 8.05
CA PHE A 109 -0.91 -9.79 6.89
C PHE A 109 -0.60 -11.05 6.08
N THR A 110 0.67 -11.49 6.09
CA THR A 110 1.11 -12.66 5.33
C THR A 110 0.75 -13.99 6.02
N LYS A 111 0.57 -13.98 7.35
CA LYS A 111 0.27 -15.17 8.18
C LYS A 111 -1.20 -15.55 8.15
#